data_AF-A0A4R1M6R6-F1
#
_entry.id   AF-A0A4R1M6R6-F1
#
_cell.length_a   1.000
_cell.length_b   1.000
_cell.length_c   1.000
_cell.angle_alpha   90.00
_cell.angle_beta   90.00
_cell.angle_gamma   90.00
#
_symmetry.space_group_name_H-M   'P 1'
#
loop_
_entity.id
_entity.type
_entity.pdbx_description
1 polymer ?
#
loop_
_entity_poly.entity_id
_entity_poly.type
_entity_poly.pdbx_seq_one_letter_code
_entity_poly.pdbx_strand_id
1 'polypeptide(L)'
;MSGKWFSKFSSFLSTMTGRPVTFVLAVVMVIVWALTGPLFHYSDTWQLVINTSTTIVTFLMVFLIQNTQNRDTAAMQIKLDELIRALEGAHNALLDLEELEEKDLTRFRKHYEKLAQEARTALRAGGSDTDSPFVDNRDDGDEDRRSGKGRDGKTGAAV
;
A
#
# COMPACT_ATOMS: atom_id res chain seq x y z
N MET A 1 -18.98 -12.80 -26.83
CA MET A 1 -19.84 -13.22 -25.70
C MET A 1 -19.10 -14.08 -24.65
N SER A 2 -17.77 -14.04 -24.56
CA SER A 2 -16.94 -14.93 -23.71
C SER A 2 -16.44 -14.30 -22.39
N GLY A 3 -16.36 -12.97 -22.27
CA GLY A 3 -15.79 -12.31 -21.07
C GLY A 3 -16.67 -12.34 -19.81
N LYS A 4 -18.00 -12.43 -19.96
CA LYS A 4 -18.94 -12.34 -18.82
C LYS A 4 -18.87 -13.58 -17.91
N TRP A 5 -18.73 -14.77 -18.48
CA TRP A 5 -18.63 -16.02 -17.70
C TRP A 5 -17.31 -16.09 -16.94
N PHE A 6 -16.19 -15.77 -17.59
CA PHE A 6 -14.88 -15.68 -16.93
C PHE A 6 -14.88 -14.64 -15.81
N SER A 7 -15.43 -13.44 -16.05
CA SER A 7 -15.49 -12.41 -15.00
C SER A 7 -16.32 -12.84 -13.78
N LYS A 8 -17.44 -13.55 -13.98
CA LYS A 8 -18.28 -14.08 -12.89
C LYS A 8 -17.59 -15.22 -12.15
N PHE A 9 -16.93 -16.12 -12.86
CA PHE A 9 -16.17 -17.23 -12.27
C PHE A 9 -14.97 -16.71 -11.46
N SER A 10 -14.19 -15.77 -12.01
CA SER A 10 -13.08 -15.13 -11.31
C SER A 10 -13.55 -14.32 -10.11
N SER A 11 -14.67 -13.59 -10.21
CA SER A 11 -15.25 -12.86 -9.06
C SER A 11 -15.77 -13.82 -7.97
N PHE A 12 -16.38 -14.93 -8.36
CA PHE A 12 -16.86 -15.96 -7.43
C PHE A 12 -15.69 -16.65 -6.72
N LEU A 13 -14.65 -17.04 -7.46
CA LEU A 13 -13.41 -17.59 -6.92
C LEU A 13 -12.71 -16.60 -5.99
N SER A 14 -12.56 -15.33 -6.38
CA SER A 14 -11.96 -14.30 -5.54
C SER A 14 -12.72 -14.12 -4.21
N THR A 15 -14.05 -14.13 -4.26
CA THR A 15 -14.89 -14.02 -3.05
C THR A 15 -14.84 -15.28 -2.18
N MET A 16 -14.65 -16.46 -2.78
CA MET A 16 -14.48 -17.72 -2.08
C MET A 16 -13.09 -17.85 -1.43
N THR A 17 -12.01 -17.58 -2.16
CA THR A 17 -10.62 -17.69 -1.68
C THR A 17 -10.33 -16.76 -0.50
N GLY A 18 -11.04 -15.63 -0.37
CA GLY A 18 -10.88 -14.70 0.75
C GLY A 18 -11.62 -15.07 2.05
N ARG A 19 -12.44 -16.13 2.07
CA ARG A 19 -13.24 -16.49 3.26
C ARG A 19 -12.51 -17.52 4.13
N PRO A 20 -12.44 -17.34 5.47
CA PRO A 20 -11.80 -18.32 6.37
C PRO A 20 -12.31 -19.76 6.21
N VAL A 21 -13.57 -19.91 5.81
CA VAL A 21 -14.22 -21.20 5.56
C VAL A 21 -13.57 -21.98 4.42
N THR A 22 -13.07 -21.33 3.36
CA THR A 22 -12.41 -22.04 2.24
C THR A 22 -11.04 -22.55 2.60
N PHE A 23 -10.32 -21.82 3.46
CA PHE A 23 -9.06 -22.30 4.03
C PHE A 23 -9.27 -23.57 4.86
N VAL A 24 -10.27 -23.58 5.76
CA VAL A 24 -10.61 -24.77 6.55
C VAL A 24 -10.97 -25.96 5.65
N LEU A 25 -11.75 -25.72 4.59
CA LEU A 25 -12.15 -26.77 3.64
C LEU A 25 -10.95 -27.32 2.85
N ALA A 26 -10.01 -26.46 2.44
CA ALA A 26 -8.76 -26.88 1.81
C ALA A 26 -7.89 -27.72 2.76
N VAL A 27 -7.77 -27.34 4.02
CA VAL A 27 -7.02 -28.10 5.04
C VAL A 27 -7.66 -29.48 5.26
N VAL A 28 -8.97 -29.55 5.40
CA VAL A 28 -9.70 -30.83 5.52
C VAL A 28 -9.46 -31.72 4.29
N MET A 29 -9.48 -31.14 3.09
CA MET A 29 -9.21 -31.88 1.85
C MET A 29 -7.80 -32.48 1.84
N VAL A 30 -6.78 -31.72 2.27
CA VAL A 30 -5.39 -32.20 2.40
C VAL A 30 -5.28 -33.33 3.43
N ILE A 31 -5.98 -33.21 4.56
CA ILE A 31 -6.01 -34.25 5.60
C ILE A 31 -6.64 -35.54 5.06
N VAL A 32 -7.80 -35.44 4.40
CA VAL A 32 -8.47 -36.60 3.79
C VAL A 32 -7.56 -37.28 2.77
N TRP A 33 -6.90 -36.50 1.91
CA TRP A 33 -5.93 -37.05 0.97
C TRP A 33 -4.79 -37.78 1.69
N ALA A 34 -4.17 -37.18 2.72
CA ALA A 34 -3.10 -37.80 3.49
C ALA A 34 -3.54 -39.11 4.17
N LEU A 35 -4.75 -39.16 4.71
CA LEU A 35 -5.34 -40.35 5.34
C LEU A 35 -5.66 -41.46 4.33
N THR A 36 -5.87 -41.14 3.05
CA THR A 36 -6.00 -42.15 2.00
C THR A 36 -4.65 -42.73 1.56
N GLY A 37 -3.52 -42.08 1.86
CA GLY A 37 -2.17 -42.55 1.52
C GLY A 37 -1.83 -43.96 1.99
N PRO A 38 -2.08 -44.33 3.26
CA PRO A 38 -1.87 -45.69 3.77
C PRO A 38 -2.66 -46.77 3.01
N LEU A 39 -3.88 -46.48 2.54
CA LEU A 39 -4.69 -47.43 1.76
C LEU A 39 -4.04 -47.72 0.39
N PHE A 40 -3.36 -46.74 -0.19
CA PHE A 40 -2.65 -46.85 -1.46
C PHE A 40 -1.15 -47.11 -1.31
N HIS A 41 -0.68 -47.47 -0.11
CA HIS A 41 0.73 -47.69 0.19
C HIS A 41 1.66 -46.54 -0.24
N TYR A 42 1.15 -45.30 -0.24
CA TYR A 42 1.87 -44.13 -0.74
C TYR A 42 2.46 -44.31 -2.16
N SER A 43 1.72 -45.00 -3.03
CA SER A 43 2.17 -45.32 -4.40
C SER A 43 2.56 -44.10 -5.23
N ASP A 44 3.37 -44.34 -6.27
CA ASP A 44 3.78 -43.31 -7.23
C ASP A 44 2.56 -42.64 -7.89
N THR A 45 1.49 -43.39 -8.18
CA THR A 45 0.25 -42.84 -8.72
C THR A 45 -0.45 -41.91 -7.73
N TRP A 46 -0.46 -42.26 -6.43
CA TRP A 46 -1.08 -41.44 -5.39
C TRP A 46 -0.35 -40.08 -5.22
N GLN A 47 0.99 -40.09 -5.30
CA GLN A 47 1.80 -38.86 -5.28
C GLN A 47 1.68 -38.06 -6.58
N LEU A 48 1.67 -38.74 -7.73
CA LEU A 48 1.55 -38.11 -9.04
C LEU A 48 0.25 -37.31 -9.15
N VAL A 49 -0.87 -37.88 -8.69
CA VAL A 49 -2.18 -37.22 -8.76
C VAL A 49 -2.16 -35.86 -8.04
N ILE A 50 -1.61 -35.76 -6.83
CA ILE A 50 -1.59 -34.47 -6.13
C ILE A 50 -0.62 -33.47 -6.75
N ASN A 51 0.54 -33.96 -7.21
CA ASN A 51 1.58 -33.11 -7.79
C ASN A 51 1.09 -32.49 -9.11
N THR A 52 0.55 -33.33 -10.00
CA THR A 52 -0.04 -32.87 -11.27
C THR A 52 -1.23 -31.95 -11.03
N SER A 53 -2.12 -32.27 -10.09
CA SER A 53 -3.30 -31.45 -9.78
C SER A 53 -2.90 -30.07 -9.24
N THR A 54 -1.96 -30.03 -8.29
CA THR A 54 -1.47 -28.77 -7.72
C THR A 54 -0.78 -27.91 -8.77
N THR A 55 -0.03 -28.53 -9.70
CA THR A 55 0.62 -27.82 -10.80
C THR A 55 -0.41 -27.15 -11.71
N ILE A 56 -1.46 -27.86 -12.11
CA ILE A 56 -2.55 -27.30 -12.94
C ILE A 56 -3.25 -26.15 -12.19
N VAL A 57 -3.63 -26.38 -10.92
CA VAL A 57 -4.29 -25.34 -10.11
C VAL A 57 -3.40 -24.12 -9.95
N THR A 58 -2.10 -24.31 -9.72
CA THR A 58 -1.13 -23.21 -9.61
C THR A 58 -1.01 -22.44 -10.92
N PHE A 59 -0.93 -23.13 -12.06
CA PHE A 59 -0.93 -22.48 -13.38
C PHE A 59 -2.18 -21.62 -13.58
N LEU A 60 -3.37 -22.18 -13.28
CA LEU A 60 -4.62 -21.43 -13.35
C LEU A 60 -4.65 -20.26 -12.36
N MET A 61 -4.14 -20.46 -11.14
CA MET A 61 -4.05 -19.43 -10.10
C MET A 61 -3.20 -18.26 -10.57
N VAL A 62 -2.06 -18.49 -11.22
CA VAL A 62 -1.22 -17.41 -11.78
C VAL A 62 -2.02 -16.55 -12.77
N PHE A 63 -2.78 -17.16 -13.69
CA PHE A 63 -3.63 -16.41 -14.61
C PHE A 63 -4.76 -15.65 -13.89
N LEU A 64 -5.39 -16.26 -12.88
CA LEU A 64 -6.44 -15.61 -12.10
C LEU A 64 -5.91 -14.43 -11.29
N ILE A 65 -4.74 -14.59 -10.66
CA ILE A 65 -4.03 -13.55 -9.92
C ILE A 65 -3.66 -12.43 -10.88
N GLN A 66 -3.05 -12.72 -12.02
CA GLN A 66 -2.68 -11.72 -13.03
C GLN A 66 -3.91 -10.95 -13.53
N ASN A 67 -5.02 -11.61 -13.82
CA ASN A 67 -6.25 -10.93 -14.26
C ASN A 67 -6.85 -10.03 -13.17
N THR A 68 -6.85 -10.50 -11.92
CA THR A 68 -7.38 -9.71 -10.79
C THR A 68 -6.46 -8.53 -10.49
N GLN A 69 -5.15 -8.77 -10.43
CA GLN A 69 -4.13 -7.73 -10.23
C GLN A 69 -4.16 -6.69 -11.34
N ASN A 70 -4.29 -7.08 -12.61
CA ASN A 70 -4.35 -6.12 -13.71
C ASN A 70 -5.55 -5.16 -13.56
N ARG A 71 -6.72 -5.69 -13.18
CA ARG A 71 -7.92 -4.88 -12.95
C ARG A 71 -7.76 -3.97 -11.72
N ASP A 72 -7.18 -4.49 -10.64
CA ASP A 72 -6.99 -3.74 -9.40
C ASP A 72 -5.94 -2.63 -9.58
N THR A 73 -4.87 -2.87 -10.34
CA THR A 73 -3.87 -1.85 -10.71
C THR A 73 -4.51 -0.71 -11.50
N ALA A 74 -5.29 -1.02 -12.54
CA ALA A 74 -6.00 0.00 -13.32
C ALA A 74 -6.97 0.84 -12.46
N ALA A 75 -7.68 0.19 -11.53
CA ALA A 75 -8.56 0.90 -10.60
C ALA A 75 -7.79 1.78 -9.61
N MET A 76 -6.58 1.39 -9.21
CA MET A 76 -5.71 2.24 -8.37
C MET A 76 -5.21 3.46 -9.14
N GLN A 77 -4.77 3.28 -10.39
CA GLN A 77 -4.29 4.36 -11.25
C GLN A 77 -5.35 5.45 -11.44
N ILE A 78 -6.58 5.07 -11.83
CA ILE A 78 -7.69 6.02 -12.00
C ILE A 78 -7.98 6.82 -10.72
N LYS A 79 -7.89 6.18 -9.55
CA LYS A 79 -8.09 6.88 -8.26
C LYS A 79 -6.97 7.86 -7.95
N LEU A 80 -5.72 7.51 -8.27
CA LEU A 80 -4.58 8.41 -8.11
C LEU A 80 -4.67 9.59 -9.06
N ASP A 81 -5.08 9.37 -10.30
CA ASP A 81 -5.30 10.42 -11.29
C ASP A 81 -6.37 11.41 -10.82
N GLU A 82 -7.48 10.91 -10.25
CA GLU A 82 -8.50 11.78 -9.68
C GLU A 82 -7.96 12.63 -8.52
N LEU A 83 -7.11 12.05 -7.65
CA LEU A 83 -6.47 12.79 -6.55
C LEU A 83 -5.49 13.85 -7.05
N ILE A 84 -4.68 13.53 -8.07
CA ILE A 84 -3.76 14.49 -8.69
C ILE A 84 -4.56 15.63 -9.32
N ARG A 85 -5.62 15.32 -10.05
CA ARG A 85 -6.49 16.32 -10.69
C ARG A 85 -7.18 17.23 -9.68
N ALA A 86 -7.55 16.70 -8.51
CA ALA A 86 -8.23 17.46 -7.45
C ALA A 86 -7.28 18.31 -6.58
N LEU A 87 -5.97 18.05 -6.63
CA LEU A 87 -4.97 18.76 -5.82
C LEU A 87 -4.50 20.05 -6.51
N GLU A 88 -4.78 21.20 -5.89
CA GLU A 88 -4.29 22.49 -6.38
C GLU A 88 -2.75 22.53 -6.38
N GLY A 89 -2.16 22.94 -7.52
CA GLY A 89 -0.70 22.99 -7.70
C GLY A 89 -0.06 21.68 -8.16
N ALA A 90 -0.81 20.58 -8.29
CA ALA A 90 -0.30 19.36 -8.88
C ALA A 90 -0.06 19.52 -10.39
N HIS A 91 0.98 18.85 -10.91
CA HIS A 91 1.28 18.87 -12.33
C HIS A 91 0.41 17.84 -13.06
N ASN A 92 -0.60 18.31 -13.80
CA ASN A 92 -1.46 17.45 -14.63
C ASN A 92 -0.70 16.61 -15.67
N ALA A 93 0.55 16.98 -15.99
CA ALA A 93 1.43 16.20 -16.85
C ALA A 93 1.86 14.83 -16.25
N LEU A 94 1.49 14.55 -14.99
CA LEU A 94 1.71 13.27 -14.31
C LEU A 94 0.48 12.36 -14.30
N LEU A 95 -0.64 12.82 -14.87
CA LEU A 95 -1.78 11.94 -15.11
C LEU A 95 -1.35 10.91 -16.15
N ASP A 96 -1.81 9.67 -15.99
CA ASP A 96 -1.60 8.59 -16.96
C ASP A 96 -0.10 8.28 -17.21
N LEU A 97 0.73 8.35 -16.15
CA LEU A 97 2.17 8.09 -16.23
C LEU A 97 2.46 6.65 -16.72
N GLU A 98 1.59 5.68 -16.45
CA GLU A 98 1.79 4.28 -16.84
C GLU A 98 1.75 4.01 -18.34
N GLU A 99 1.10 4.89 -19.13
CA GLU A 99 0.99 4.75 -20.57
C GLU A 99 2.16 5.42 -21.31
N LEU A 100 3.00 6.19 -20.61
CA LEU A 100 4.13 6.89 -21.21
C LEU A 100 5.25 5.96 -21.66
N GLU A 101 5.96 6.40 -22.70
CA GLU A 101 7.17 5.74 -23.16
C GLU A 101 8.27 5.80 -22.09
N GLU A 102 9.11 4.77 -22.03
CA GLU A 102 10.14 4.62 -20.99
C GLU A 102 11.12 5.80 -20.92
N LYS A 103 11.40 6.47 -22.05
CA LYS A 103 12.21 7.68 -22.10
C LYS A 103 11.58 8.85 -21.35
N ASP A 104 10.26 8.98 -21.42
CA ASP A 104 9.50 10.07 -20.81
C ASP A 104 9.30 9.79 -19.32
N LEU A 105 8.99 8.55 -18.95
CA LEU A 105 9.01 8.08 -17.56
C LEU A 105 10.37 8.36 -16.89
N THR A 106 11.47 8.06 -17.58
CA THR A 106 12.82 8.34 -17.08
C THR A 106 13.06 9.84 -16.90
N ARG A 107 12.54 10.67 -17.80
CA ARG A 107 12.64 12.14 -17.70
C ARG A 107 11.91 12.66 -16.46
N PHE A 108 10.68 12.21 -16.22
CA PHE A 108 9.93 12.57 -15.01
C PHE A 108 10.64 12.10 -13.75
N ARG A 109 11.10 10.84 -13.72
CA ARG A 109 11.87 10.30 -12.60
C ARG A 109 13.09 11.16 -12.28
N LYS A 110 13.91 11.51 -13.28
CA LYS A 110 15.09 12.37 -13.08
C LYS A 110 14.72 13.76 -12.54
N HIS A 111 13.61 14.32 -12.99
CA HIS A 111 13.12 15.61 -12.49
C HIS A 111 12.78 15.54 -11.00
N TYR A 112 12.04 14.51 -10.56
CA TYR A 112 11.72 14.30 -9.15
C TYR A 112 12.93 13.94 -8.29
N GLU A 113 13.87 13.13 -8.83
CA GLU A 113 15.12 12.83 -8.14
C GLU A 113 15.92 14.12 -7.88
N LYS A 114 15.94 15.05 -8.83
CA LYS A 114 16.58 16.36 -8.67
C LYS A 114 15.85 17.20 -7.62
N LEU A 115 14.52 17.29 -7.68
CA LEU A 115 13.72 18.03 -6.70
C LEU A 115 13.94 17.49 -5.28
N ALA A 116 13.93 16.16 -5.11
CA ALA A 116 14.21 15.51 -3.83
C ALA A 116 15.64 15.77 -3.35
N GLN A 117 16.62 15.84 -4.26
CA GLN A 117 17.99 16.17 -3.91
C GLN A 117 18.13 17.63 -3.46
N GLU A 118 17.44 18.56 -4.11
CA GLU A 118 17.38 19.97 -3.72
C GLU A 118 16.74 20.13 -2.34
N ALA A 119 15.58 19.49 -2.09
CA ALA A 119 14.90 19.49 -0.79
C ALA A 119 15.80 18.93 0.34
N ARG A 120 16.45 17.78 0.10
CA ARG A 120 17.42 17.20 1.07
C ARG A 120 18.60 18.12 1.36
N THR A 121 19.07 18.86 0.36
CA THR A 121 20.18 19.81 0.52
C THR A 121 19.73 21.04 1.31
N ALA A 122 18.54 21.56 1.02
CA ALA A 122 17.92 22.66 1.75
C ALA A 122 17.68 22.29 3.23
N LEU A 123 17.16 21.10 3.49
CA LEU A 123 17.01 20.55 4.85
C LEU A 123 18.34 20.49 5.62
N ARG A 124 19.41 19.99 4.98
CA ARG A 124 20.74 19.95 5.58
C ARG A 124 21.30 21.34 5.87
N ALA A 125 20.90 22.34 5.10
CA ALA A 125 21.24 23.74 5.31
C ALA A 125 20.33 24.47 6.33
N GLY A 126 19.38 23.76 6.96
CA GLY A 126 18.47 24.30 7.97
C GLY A 126 17.12 24.82 7.45
N GLY A 127 16.76 24.52 6.20
CA GLY A 127 15.47 24.87 5.61
C GLY A 127 14.32 23.92 6.00
N SER A 128 13.08 24.34 5.69
CA SER A 128 11.86 23.53 5.84
C SER A 128 11.74 22.46 4.73
N ASP A 129 11.22 21.27 5.06
CA ASP A 129 11.01 20.16 4.11
C ASP A 129 9.72 20.32 3.29
N THR A 130 8.74 21.07 3.81
CA THR A 130 7.40 21.19 3.23
C THR A 130 6.94 22.63 3.14
N ASP A 131 6.17 22.95 2.08
CA ASP A 131 5.39 24.19 1.95
C ASP A 131 4.12 24.17 2.84
N SER A 132 3.81 23.02 3.45
CA SER A 132 2.78 22.89 4.48
C SER A 132 3.41 23.14 5.85
N PRO A 133 2.83 24.00 6.71
CA PRO A 133 3.37 24.23 8.04
C PRO A 133 3.38 22.92 8.84
N PHE A 134 4.52 22.64 9.48
CA PHE A 134 4.61 21.57 10.47
C PHE A 134 3.54 21.83 11.53
N VAL A 135 2.62 20.88 11.72
CA VAL A 135 1.72 20.91 12.88
C VAL A 135 2.57 20.53 14.10
N ASP A 136 3.22 21.52 14.71
CA ASP A 136 3.89 21.35 16.00
C ASP A 136 2.77 21.23 17.06
N ASN A 137 2.48 20.01 17.49
CA ASN A 137 1.56 19.74 18.57
C ASN A 137 2.26 19.93 19.93
N ARG A 138 3.01 21.04 20.07
CA ARG A 138 3.56 21.49 21.35
C ARG A 138 2.55 22.45 21.94
N ASP A 139 1.98 22.03 23.06
CA ASP A 139 1.14 22.83 23.93
C ASP A 139 1.71 24.25 24.10
N ASP A 140 1.09 25.23 23.44
CA ASP A 140 1.10 26.63 23.86
C ASP A 140 0.33 26.71 25.19
N GLY A 141 0.99 26.34 26.29
CA GLY A 141 0.36 26.18 27.58
C GLY A 141 1.10 26.78 28.79
N ASP A 142 2.25 27.45 28.61
CA ASP A 142 3.07 27.85 29.76
C ASP A 142 3.73 29.24 29.68
N GLU A 143 3.12 30.22 28.98
CA GLU A 143 3.62 31.61 29.01
C GLU A 143 3.02 32.53 30.10
N ASP A 144 2.03 32.08 30.90
CA ASP A 144 1.27 33.02 31.75
C ASP A 144 1.40 32.83 33.27
N ARG A 145 2.56 32.34 33.77
CA ARG A 145 2.78 32.19 35.23
C ARG A 145 4.02 32.88 35.82
N ARG A 146 4.78 33.67 35.05
CA ARG A 146 5.98 34.36 35.59
C ARG A 146 5.95 35.88 35.63
N SER A 147 4.82 36.51 35.29
CA SER A 147 4.61 37.96 35.50
C SER A 147 3.59 38.19 36.61
N GLY A 148 4.01 38.12 37.87
CA GLY A 148 3.07 38.40 38.96
C GLY A 148 3.42 37.99 40.37
N LYS A 149 4.69 38.02 40.80
CA LYS A 149 4.98 38.09 42.26
C LYS A 149 6.39 38.60 42.53
N GLY A 150 6.48 39.80 43.13
CA GLY A 150 7.75 40.32 43.64
C GLY A 150 7.94 41.83 43.59
N ARG A 151 6.88 42.63 43.70
CA ARG A 151 6.99 44.03 44.13
C ARG A 151 6.27 44.12 45.47
N ASP A 152 7.00 43.99 46.56
CA ASP A 152 6.66 44.59 47.84
C ASP A 152 7.87 44.59 48.78
N GLY A 153 8.19 45.77 49.30
CA GLY A 153 8.96 45.95 50.53
C GLY A 153 10.45 46.25 50.40
N LYS A 154 10.80 47.50 50.07
CA LYS A 154 11.74 48.32 50.87
C LYS A 154 11.85 49.74 50.34
N THR A 155 11.18 50.66 51.03
CA THR A 155 11.48 52.09 51.00
C THR A 155 11.96 52.48 52.40
N GLY A 156 13.21 52.97 52.48
CA GLY A 156 13.73 53.97 53.40
C GLY A 156 13.60 53.80 54.93
N ALA A 157 14.74 53.70 55.61
CA ALA A 157 15.10 54.65 56.67
C ALA A 157 16.61 54.59 56.92
N ALA A 158 17.29 55.67 56.54
CA ALA A 158 18.55 56.08 57.15
C ALA A 158 18.21 56.90 58.41
N VAL A 159 18.85 56.57 59.53
CA VAL A 159 19.58 57.39 60.54
C VAL A 159 19.71 56.53 61.78
#